data_AF-A0AA89QH08-F1
#
_entry.id   AF-A0AA89QH08-F1
#
_cell.length_a   1.000
_cell.length_b   1.000
_cell.length_c   1.000
_cell.angle_alpha   90.00
_cell.angle_beta   90.00
_cell.angle_gamma   90.00
#
_symmetry.space_group_name_H-M   'P 1'
#
loop_
_entity.id
_entity.type
_entity.pdbx_description
1 polymer ?
#
loop_
_entity_poly.entity_id
_entity_poly.type
_entity_poly.pdbx_seq_one_letter_code
_entity_poly.pdbx_strand_id
1 'polypeptide(L)'
;MGELLSTVTSDVQQLLHQEAELAKAEIREEATKAGKAAGMFGGAGFAGYMVAVFLTLAAMFALANVMDPGWAALIVTGVWAVIGLVLYRRGRARMRTVSPKPEQTLQTLKEDMQWARHPTR
;
A
#
# COMPACT_ATOMS: atom_id res chain seq x y z
N MET A 1 -28.73 39.86 27.24
CA MET A 1 -28.39 38.44 27.48
C MET A 1 -28.59 37.58 26.22
N GLY A 2 -29.73 37.70 25.51
CA GLY A 2 -29.98 36.93 24.27
C GLY A 2 -29.03 37.20 23.10
N GLU A 3 -28.61 38.46 22.89
CA GLU A 3 -27.65 38.82 21.83
C GLU A 3 -26.28 38.15 22.00
N LEU A 4 -25.72 38.16 23.22
CA LEU A 4 -24.39 37.57 23.48
C LEU A 4 -24.38 36.05 23.29
N LEU A 5 -25.45 35.36 23.73
CA LEU A 5 -25.61 33.91 23.48
C LEU A 5 -25.77 33.61 21.98
N SER A 6 -26.44 34.47 21.23
CA SER A 6 -26.57 34.35 19.78
C SER A 6 -25.23 34.51 19.08
N THR A 7 -24.40 35.48 19.49
CA THR A 7 -23.07 35.70 18.91
C THR A 7 -22.12 34.54 19.19
N VAL A 8 -22.04 34.05 20.44
CA VAL A 8 -21.18 32.91 20.80
C VAL A 8 -21.58 31.64 20.03
N THR A 9 -22.89 31.40 19.86
CA THR A 9 -23.37 30.23 19.09
C THR A 9 -23.00 30.36 17.61
N SER A 10 -23.11 31.56 17.06
CA SER A 10 -22.68 31.86 15.68
C SER A 10 -21.17 31.67 15.49
N ASP A 11 -20.35 32.14 16.44
CA ASP A 11 -18.89 32.02 16.39
C ASP A 11 -18.44 30.55 16.47
N VAL A 12 -19.08 29.74 17.33
CA VAL A 12 -18.82 28.29 17.41
C VAL A 12 -19.21 27.59 16.11
N GLN A 13 -20.36 27.93 15.52
CA GLN A 13 -20.76 27.38 14.23
C GLN A 13 -19.77 27.75 13.12
N GLN A 14 -19.25 28.98 13.15
CA GLN A 14 -18.28 29.46 12.18
C GLN A 14 -16.89 28.80 12.36
N LEU A 15 -16.47 28.53 13.60
CA LEU A 15 -15.26 27.76 13.90
C LEU A 15 -15.38 26.32 13.42
N LEU A 16 -16.49 25.63 13.72
CA LEU A 16 -16.72 24.26 13.25
C LEU A 16 -16.71 24.16 11.72
N HIS A 17 -17.27 25.15 11.03
CA HIS A 17 -17.19 25.23 9.59
C HIS A 17 -15.74 25.39 9.10
N GLN A 18 -14.96 26.24 9.75
CA GLN A 18 -13.54 26.44 9.42
C GLN A 18 -12.70 25.19 9.68
N GLU A 19 -12.89 24.49 10.81
CA GLU A 19 -12.18 23.24 11.07
C GLU A 19 -12.54 22.16 10.05
N ALA A 20 -13.81 22.09 9.63
CA ALA A 20 -14.22 21.19 8.56
C ALA A 20 -13.56 21.53 7.22
N GLU A 21 -13.47 22.82 6.86
CA GLU A 21 -12.77 23.25 5.64
C GLU A 21 -11.25 23.03 5.74
N LEU A 22 -10.65 23.26 6.91
CA LEU A 22 -9.23 22.99 7.16
C LEU A 22 -8.92 21.50 7.04
N ALA A 23 -9.72 20.64 7.70
CA ALA A 23 -9.56 19.19 7.61
C ALA A 23 -9.71 18.70 6.17
N LYS A 24 -10.67 19.23 5.40
CA LYS A 24 -10.79 18.93 3.96
C LYS A 24 -9.55 19.37 3.19
N ALA A 25 -9.00 20.54 3.46
CA ALA A 25 -7.80 21.05 2.81
C ALA A 25 -6.58 20.16 3.11
N GLU A 26 -6.38 19.79 4.38
CA GLU A 26 -5.29 18.91 4.82
C GLU A 26 -5.42 17.52 4.19
N ILE A 27 -6.60 16.90 4.23
CA ILE A 27 -6.86 15.61 3.57
C ILE A 27 -6.56 15.70 2.07
N ARG A 28 -6.96 16.80 1.39
CA ARG A 28 -6.69 16.99 -0.03
C ARG A 28 -5.19 17.14 -0.31
N GLU A 29 -4.47 17.86 0.53
CA GLU A 29 -3.03 18.03 0.42
C GLU A 29 -2.31 16.68 0.58
N GLU A 30 -2.65 15.93 1.63
CA GLU A 30 -2.10 14.61 1.90
C GLU A 30 -2.46 13.61 0.79
N ALA A 31 -3.70 13.60 0.32
CA ALA A 31 -4.12 12.79 -0.84
C ALA A 31 -3.32 13.13 -2.10
N THR A 32 -3.02 14.41 -2.33
CA THR A 32 -2.20 14.85 -3.47
C THR A 32 -0.76 14.37 -3.34
N LYS A 33 -0.15 14.50 -2.15
CA LYS A 33 1.21 13.99 -1.86
C LYS A 33 1.26 12.48 -2.06
N ALA A 34 0.32 11.74 -1.47
CA ALA A 34 0.21 10.29 -1.62
C ALA A 34 -0.02 9.88 -3.09
N GLY A 35 -0.87 10.60 -3.83
CA GLY A 35 -1.12 10.37 -5.25
C GLY A 35 0.12 10.58 -6.12
N LYS A 36 0.89 11.64 -5.87
CA LYS A 36 2.18 11.88 -6.54
C LYS A 36 3.19 10.76 -6.22
N ALA A 37 3.32 10.37 -4.97
CA ALA A 37 4.21 9.29 -4.56
C ALA A 37 3.80 7.95 -5.21
N ALA A 38 2.52 7.60 -5.18
CA ALA A 38 1.98 6.43 -5.85
C ALA A 38 2.26 6.46 -7.36
N GLY A 39 2.10 7.61 -8.01
CA GLY A 39 2.45 7.82 -9.42
C GLY A 39 3.94 7.59 -9.69
N MET A 40 4.83 8.14 -8.85
CA MET A 40 6.28 7.91 -8.96
C MET A 40 6.65 6.44 -8.78
N PHE A 41 6.07 5.75 -7.78
CA PHE A 41 6.31 4.32 -7.57
C PHE A 41 5.75 3.47 -8.72
N GLY A 42 4.61 3.84 -9.29
CA GLY A 42 4.07 3.21 -10.49
C GLY A 42 5.02 3.37 -11.68
N GLY A 43 5.51 4.58 -11.91
CA GLY A 43 6.51 4.88 -12.95
C GLY A 43 7.82 4.13 -12.74
N ALA A 44 8.33 4.08 -11.51
CA ALA A 44 9.54 3.34 -11.16
C ALA A 44 9.36 1.82 -11.36
N GLY A 45 8.19 1.27 -11.01
CA GLY A 45 7.85 -0.12 -11.26
C GLY A 45 7.84 -0.45 -12.76
N PHE A 46 7.21 0.40 -13.58
CA PHE A 46 7.21 0.24 -15.03
C PHE A 46 8.61 0.36 -15.63
N ALA A 47 9.39 1.37 -15.22
CA ALA A 47 10.77 1.55 -15.67
C ALA A 47 11.64 0.34 -15.30
N GLY A 48 11.51 -0.18 -14.07
CA GLY A 48 12.19 -1.40 -13.63
C GLY A 48 11.80 -2.62 -14.45
N TYR A 49 10.52 -2.77 -14.81
CA TYR A 49 10.05 -3.82 -15.71
C TYR A 49 10.68 -3.69 -17.12
N MET A 50 10.74 -2.48 -17.69
CA MET A 50 11.39 -2.24 -18.98
C MET A 50 12.88 -2.58 -18.95
N VAL A 51 13.59 -2.20 -17.87
CA VAL A 51 14.99 -2.59 -17.67
C VAL A 51 15.13 -4.12 -17.68
N ALA A 52 14.27 -4.84 -16.97
CA ALA A 52 14.30 -6.30 -16.94
C ALA A 52 14.05 -6.92 -18.34
N VAL A 53 13.13 -6.38 -19.13
CA VAL A 53 12.87 -6.82 -20.51
C VAL A 53 14.12 -6.61 -21.39
N PHE A 54 14.70 -5.40 -21.38
CA PHE A 54 15.88 -5.12 -22.20
C PHE A 54 17.10 -5.91 -21.74
N LEU A 55 17.27 -6.11 -20.44
CA LEU A 55 18.35 -6.95 -19.91
C LEU A 55 18.20 -8.41 -20.35
N THR A 56 16.96 -8.92 -20.39
CA THR A 56 16.65 -10.27 -20.89
C THR A 56 17.01 -10.41 -22.37
N LEU A 57 16.64 -9.43 -23.20
CA LEU A 57 16.98 -9.41 -24.62
C LEU A 57 18.49 -9.28 -24.84
N ALA A 58 19.14 -8.37 -24.12
CA ALA A 58 20.59 -8.19 -24.18
C ALA A 58 21.33 -9.47 -23.79
N ALA A 59 20.92 -10.15 -22.72
CA ALA A 59 21.50 -11.43 -22.32
C ALA A 59 21.29 -12.51 -23.40
N MET A 60 20.08 -12.62 -23.95
CA MET A 60 19.78 -13.58 -25.02
C MET A 60 20.65 -13.32 -26.27
N PHE A 61 20.76 -12.07 -26.72
CA PHE A 61 21.60 -11.73 -27.87
C PHE A 61 23.09 -11.91 -27.59
N ALA A 62 23.55 -11.59 -26.38
CA ALA A 62 24.94 -11.84 -25.98
C ALA A 62 25.26 -13.35 -26.04
N LEU A 63 24.38 -14.21 -25.51
CA LEU A 63 24.55 -15.66 -25.61
C LEU A 63 24.46 -16.15 -27.06
N ALA A 64 23.57 -15.58 -27.87
CA ALA A 64 23.41 -15.95 -29.27
C ALA A 64 24.66 -15.67 -30.14
N ASN A 65 25.63 -14.89 -29.66
CA ASN A 65 26.93 -14.72 -30.33
C ASN A 65 27.83 -15.96 -30.20
N VAL A 66 27.58 -16.84 -29.22
CA VAL A 66 28.42 -18.01 -28.92
C VAL A 66 27.68 -19.35 -28.98
N MET A 67 26.35 -19.32 -29.12
CA MET A 67 25.51 -20.53 -29.28
C MET A 67 24.27 -20.23 -30.12
N ASP A 68 23.55 -21.28 -30.52
CA ASP A 68 22.29 -21.13 -31.24
C ASP A 68 21.25 -20.31 -30.44
N PRO A 69 20.50 -19.40 -31.09
CA PRO A 69 19.52 -18.54 -30.41
C PRO A 69 18.45 -19.30 -29.61
N GLY A 70 18.07 -20.52 -30.04
CA GLY A 70 17.11 -21.34 -29.33
C GLY A 70 17.63 -21.78 -27.96
N TRP A 71 18.91 -22.20 -27.90
CA TRP A 71 19.55 -22.57 -26.64
C TRP A 71 19.78 -21.35 -25.73
N ALA A 72 20.17 -20.21 -26.30
CA ALA A 72 20.28 -18.95 -25.58
C ALA A 72 18.95 -18.57 -24.91
N ALA A 73 17.84 -18.65 -25.67
CA ALA A 73 16.51 -18.36 -25.17
C ALA A 73 16.07 -19.33 -24.05
N LEU A 74 16.37 -20.62 -24.19
CA LEU A 74 16.07 -21.63 -23.16
C LEU A 74 16.82 -21.35 -21.85
N ILE A 75 18.10 -21.00 -21.92
CA ILE A 75 18.91 -20.67 -20.73
C ILE A 75 18.34 -19.44 -20.01
N VAL A 76 18.08 -18.36 -20.75
CA VAL A 76 17.53 -17.12 -20.17
C VAL A 76 16.14 -17.36 -19.57
N THR A 77 15.31 -18.18 -20.22
CA THR A 77 14.01 -18.61 -19.69
C THR A 77 14.18 -19.41 -18.39
N GLY A 78 15.16 -20.31 -18.34
CA GLY A 78 15.48 -21.07 -17.12
C GLY A 78 15.86 -20.17 -15.95
N VAL A 79 16.65 -19.11 -16.19
CA VAL A 79 16.99 -18.11 -15.16
C VAL A 79 15.73 -17.43 -14.62
N TRP A 80 14.82 -16.99 -15.50
CA TRP A 80 13.55 -16.39 -15.09
C TRP A 80 12.64 -17.36 -14.33
N ALA A 81 12.63 -18.64 -14.71
CA ALA A 81 11.88 -19.67 -13.98
C ALA A 81 12.39 -19.83 -12.55
N VAL A 82 13.71 -19.81 -12.33
CA VAL A 82 14.31 -19.86 -10.99
C VAL A 82 13.95 -18.62 -10.18
N ILE A 83 14.09 -17.42 -10.77
CA ILE A 83 13.69 -16.17 -10.12
C ILE A 83 12.22 -16.22 -9.71
N GLY A 84 11.33 -16.63 -10.63
CA GLY A 84 9.90 -16.76 -10.38
C GLY A 84 9.58 -17.75 -9.25
N LEU A 85 10.24 -18.92 -9.25
CA LEU A 85 10.07 -19.92 -8.19
C LEU A 85 10.48 -19.36 -6.82
N VAL A 86 11.60 -18.65 -6.74
CA VAL A 86 12.09 -18.04 -5.50
C VAL A 86 11.13 -16.95 -5.01
N LEU A 87 10.68 -16.06 -5.89
CA LEU A 87 9.71 -15.00 -5.55
C LEU A 87 8.38 -15.59 -5.09
N TYR A 88 7.87 -16.61 -5.79
CA TYR A 88 6.65 -17.32 -5.40
C TYR A 88 6.78 -17.93 -4.00
N ARG A 89 7.89 -18.61 -3.71
CA ARG A 89 8.12 -19.22 -2.38
C ARG A 89 8.18 -18.17 -1.28
N ARG A 90 8.91 -17.06 -1.50
CA ARG A 90 8.99 -15.96 -0.52
C ARG A 90 7.65 -15.27 -0.32
N GLY A 91 6.94 -14.96 -1.40
CA GLY A 91 5.61 -14.36 -1.35
C GLY A 91 4.63 -15.26 -0.59
N ARG A 92 4.61 -16.56 -0.89
CA ARG A 92 3.78 -17.54 -0.18
C ARG A 92 4.13 -17.64 1.31
N ALA A 93 5.41 -17.62 1.65
CA ALA A 93 5.85 -17.62 3.05
C ALA A 93 5.39 -16.36 3.79
N ARG A 94 5.53 -15.18 3.17
CA ARG A 94 5.09 -13.91 3.76
C ARG A 94 3.58 -13.82 3.90
N MET A 95 2.82 -14.29 2.92
CA MET A 95 1.35 -14.32 3.03
C MET A 95 0.87 -15.18 4.21
N ARG A 96 1.58 -16.26 4.54
CA ARG A 96 1.25 -17.10 5.71
C ARG A 96 1.43 -16.40 7.05
N THR A 97 2.24 -15.35 7.12
CA THR A 97 2.46 -14.57 8.36
C THR A 97 1.52 -13.38 8.47
N VAL A 98 0.76 -13.06 7.42
CA VAL A 98 -0.24 -12.00 7.46
C VAL A 98 -1.52 -12.61 8.03
N SER A 99 -1.81 -12.36 9.31
CA SER A 99 -3.13 -12.64 9.88
C SER A 99 -4.07 -11.49 9.48
N PRO A 100 -5.09 -11.72 8.64
CA PRO A 100 -6.08 -10.69 8.30
C PRO A 100 -7.03 -10.39 9.46
N LYS A 101 -6.98 -11.17 10.55
CA LYS A 101 -7.75 -10.91 11.75
C LYS A 101 -6.89 -10.06 12.69
N PRO A 102 -7.30 -8.83 13.05
CA PRO A 102 -6.63 -8.09 14.10
C PRO A 102 -6.92 -8.79 15.43
N GLU A 103 -6.06 -9.76 15.79
CA GLU A 103 -6.23 -10.60 16.97
C GLU A 103 -6.32 -9.77 18.25
N GLN A 104 -5.57 -8.68 18.32
CA GLN A 104 -5.62 -7.72 19.41
C GLN A 104 -6.97 -7.00 19.47
N THR A 105 -7.48 -6.46 18.36
CA THR A 105 -8.80 -5.81 18.32
C THR A 105 -9.94 -6.77 18.65
N LEU A 106 -9.83 -8.03 18.23
CA LEU A 106 -10.81 -9.07 18.59
C LEU A 106 -10.74 -9.48 20.07
N GLN A 107 -9.56 -9.40 20.69
CA GLN A 107 -9.40 -9.59 22.14
C GLN A 107 -10.01 -8.44 22.94
N THR A 108 -9.69 -7.18 22.59
CA THR A 108 -10.23 -6.00 23.27
C THR A 108 -11.75 -5.96 23.16
N LEU A 109 -12.33 -6.23 21.97
CA LEU A 109 -13.78 -6.32 21.81
C LEU A 109 -14.43 -7.45 22.62
N LYS A 110 -13.71 -8.56 22.84
CA LYS A 110 -14.19 -9.65 23.71
C LYS A 110 -14.16 -9.26 25.18
N GLU A 111 -13.11 -8.59 25.63
CA GLU A 111 -12.97 -8.07 26.99
C GLU A 111 -14.05 -7.01 27.28
N ASP A 112 -14.27 -6.08 26.36
CA ASP A 112 -15.32 -5.06 26.44
C ASP A 112 -16.72 -5.70 26.51
N MET A 113 -16.98 -6.74 25.71
CA MET A 113 -18.22 -7.51 25.77
C MET A 113 -18.37 -8.29 27.08
N GLN A 114 -17.27 -8.80 27.66
CA GLN A 114 -17.29 -9.48 28.97
C GLN A 114 -17.60 -8.49 30.09
N TRP A 115 -17.00 -7.31 30.08
CA TRP A 115 -17.26 -6.25 31.06
C TRP A 115 -18.71 -5.76 30.97
N ALA A 116 -19.25 -5.58 29.76
CA ALA A 116 -20.64 -5.21 29.53
C ALA A 116 -21.66 -6.29 29.99
N ARG A 117 -21.28 -7.58 29.99
CA ARG A 117 -22.13 -8.68 30.48
C ARG A 117 -22.08 -8.85 31.99
N HIS A 118 -21.02 -8.41 32.65
CA HIS A 118 -20.87 -8.45 34.10
C HIS A 118 -20.45 -7.07 34.64
N PRO A 119 -21.35 -6.06 34.59
CA PRO A 119 -21.07 -4.79 35.22
C PRO A 119 -20.99 -5.01 36.73
N THR A 120 -19.78 -5.04 37.27
CA THR A 120 -19.56 -5.01 38.71
C THR A 120 -20.10 -3.68 39.23
N ARG A 121 -21.13 -3.76 40.09
CA ARG A 121 -21.66 -2.62 40.84
C ARG A 121 -20.64 -2.08 41.82
#